data_AF-A0A959ARR3-F1
#
_entry.id   AF-A0A959ARR3-F1
#
_cell.length_a   1.000
_cell.length_b   1.000
_cell.length_c   1.000
_cell.angle_alpha   90.00
_cell.angle_beta   90.00
_cell.angle_gamma   90.00
#
_symmetry.space_group_name_H-M   'P 1'
#
loop_
_entity.id
_entity.type
_entity.pdbx_description
1 polymer ?
#
loop_
_entity_poly.entity_id
_entity_poly.type
_entity_poly.pdbx_seq_one_letter_code
_entity_poly.pdbx_strand_id
1 'polypeptide(L)'
;GQYFHERLLQKWAFLAEIHPDQAEVVVRCHDPAHFLAKVYSRRGKIPVEQRNVRSATVAEVRMPSSLQGVNTGDNKIVVRGKKVGAVCNSARRYLANYYKPKGTPILWRARVDTSYTTYDEFLMEVTHLSYEICPDGFFEYHRIYVKGLQKGDDVELSWEFQGKYGSGIIFPPRKNDYKDMDLRYKSSLEDYQRHLFKKLTDYLRQ
;
A
#
# COMPACT_ATOMS: atom_id res chain seq x y z
N GLY A 1 -0.12 8.27 17.98
CA GLY A 1 -1.11 9.22 17.46
C GLY A 1 -0.78 9.62 16.04
N GLN A 2 0.30 10.39 15.86
CA GLN A 2 0.71 10.96 14.56
C GLN A 2 0.94 9.91 13.45
N TYR A 3 1.69 8.83 13.73
CA TYR A 3 1.89 7.74 12.77
C TYR A 3 0.59 7.05 12.32
N PHE A 4 -0.41 6.92 13.20
CA PHE A 4 -1.70 6.34 12.82
C PHE A 4 -2.47 7.28 11.86
N HIS A 5 -2.46 8.57 12.16
CA HIS A 5 -3.07 9.60 11.33
C HIS A 5 -2.41 9.68 9.95
N GLU A 6 -1.08 9.72 9.88
CA GLU A 6 -0.32 9.73 8.62
C GLU A 6 -0.59 8.48 7.78
N ARG A 7 -0.63 7.30 8.41
CA ARG A 7 -0.99 6.04 7.73
C ARG A 7 -2.39 6.07 7.14
N LEU A 8 -3.35 6.58 7.91
CA LEU A 8 -4.74 6.68 7.50
C LEU A 8 -4.90 7.66 6.34
N LEU A 9 -4.20 8.81 6.42
CA LEU A 9 -4.14 9.80 5.36
C LEU A 9 -3.54 9.21 4.07
N GLN A 10 -2.39 8.56 4.14
CA GLN A 10 -1.75 7.96 2.96
C GLN A 10 -2.60 6.86 2.33
N LYS A 11 -3.22 5.99 3.15
CA LYS A 11 -4.10 4.93 2.64
C LYS A 11 -5.35 5.52 1.99
N TRP A 12 -5.97 6.50 2.62
CA TRP A 12 -7.17 7.14 2.08
C TRP A 12 -6.88 7.93 0.80
N ALA A 13 -5.79 8.70 0.76
CA ALA A 13 -5.36 9.44 -0.42
C ALA A 13 -5.11 8.51 -1.63
N PHE A 14 -4.48 7.35 -1.40
CA PHE A 14 -4.26 6.35 -2.45
C PHE A 14 -5.57 5.76 -2.98
N LEU A 15 -6.51 5.41 -2.08
CA LEU A 15 -7.82 4.88 -2.46
C LEU A 15 -8.67 5.94 -3.20
N ALA A 16 -8.56 7.21 -2.80
CA ALA A 16 -9.28 8.31 -3.40
C ALA A 16 -8.59 8.92 -4.63
N GLU A 17 -7.45 8.36 -5.07
CA GLU A 17 -6.70 8.81 -6.26
C GLU A 17 -6.31 10.30 -6.21
N ILE A 18 -5.84 10.74 -5.04
CA ILE A 18 -5.39 12.12 -4.79
C ILE A 18 -4.03 12.14 -4.08
N HIS A 19 -3.32 13.26 -4.17
CA HIS A 19 -2.07 13.43 -3.43
C HIS A 19 -2.33 13.59 -1.92
N PRO A 20 -1.50 13.06 -1.01
CA PRO A 20 -1.67 13.24 0.44
C PRO A 20 -1.79 14.72 0.86
N ASP A 21 -1.02 15.62 0.24
CA ASP A 21 -1.10 17.08 0.49
C ASP A 21 -2.44 17.71 0.07
N GLN A 22 -3.26 16.99 -0.70
CA GLN A 22 -4.61 17.40 -1.11
C GLN A 22 -5.70 16.75 -0.24
N ALA A 23 -5.31 15.97 0.77
CA ALA A 23 -6.22 15.25 1.64
C ALA A 23 -5.96 15.62 3.10
N GLU A 24 -7.00 15.57 3.92
CA GLU A 24 -6.88 15.64 5.36
C GLU A 24 -7.81 14.61 5.98
N VAL A 25 -7.25 13.83 6.89
CA VAL A 25 -8.01 12.92 7.75
C VAL A 25 -8.15 13.60 9.10
N VAL A 26 -9.35 13.69 9.64
CA VAL A 26 -9.60 14.25 10.97
C VAL A 26 -10.25 13.18 11.83
N VAL A 27 -9.49 12.67 12.81
CA VAL A 27 -9.97 11.70 13.80
C VAL A 27 -10.33 12.44 15.07
N ARG A 28 -11.62 12.48 15.40
CA ARG A 28 -12.17 13.21 16.52
C ARG A 28 -12.78 12.24 17.54
N CYS A 29 -12.07 12.03 18.64
CA CYS A 29 -12.48 11.16 19.75
C CYS A 29 -13.35 11.92 20.77
N HIS A 30 -14.42 12.59 20.31
CA HIS A 30 -15.46 13.13 21.20
C HIS A 30 -16.58 12.11 21.36
N ASP A 31 -17.57 12.39 22.21
CA ASP A 31 -18.85 11.67 22.21
C ASP A 31 -19.92 12.53 21.48
N PRO A 32 -20.43 12.11 20.31
CA PRO A 32 -20.10 10.89 19.57
C PRO A 32 -18.81 11.02 18.75
N ALA A 33 -18.12 9.89 18.55
CA ALA A 33 -16.89 9.86 17.80
C ALA A 33 -17.17 10.15 16.31
N HIS A 34 -16.38 11.06 15.72
CA HIS A 34 -16.54 11.45 14.32
C HIS A 34 -15.27 11.17 13.52
N PHE A 35 -15.43 10.47 12.40
CA PHE A 35 -14.43 10.37 11.33
C PHE A 35 -14.80 11.34 10.21
N LEU A 36 -13.86 12.18 9.82
CA LEU A 36 -14.01 13.14 8.73
C LEU A 36 -12.83 12.99 7.78
N ALA A 37 -13.11 12.81 6.49
CA ALA A 37 -12.10 12.89 5.44
C ALA A 37 -12.45 14.06 4.52
N LYS A 38 -11.47 14.93 4.27
CA LYS A 38 -11.63 16.14 3.44
C LYS A 38 -10.66 16.07 2.27
N VAL A 39 -11.14 16.48 1.10
CA VAL A 39 -10.31 16.72 -0.09
C VAL A 39 -10.25 18.22 -0.35
N TYR A 40 -9.05 18.73 -0.62
CA TYR A 40 -8.83 20.13 -0.96
C TYR A 40 -8.54 20.29 -2.46
N SER A 41 -9.26 21.20 -3.11
CA SER A 41 -8.93 21.62 -4.48
C SER A 41 -7.89 22.75 -4.47
N ARG A 42 -7.23 23.00 -5.62
CA ARG A 42 -6.22 24.08 -5.82
C ARG A 42 -6.68 25.50 -5.45
N ARG A 43 -7.97 25.72 -5.17
CA ARG A 43 -8.53 27.02 -4.74
C ARG A 43 -8.99 27.05 -3.27
N GLY A 44 -8.60 26.05 -2.46
CA GLY A 44 -9.01 25.95 -1.05
C GLY A 44 -10.50 25.61 -0.84
N LYS A 45 -11.28 25.44 -1.91
CA LYS A 45 -12.66 24.96 -1.83
C LYS A 45 -12.63 23.45 -1.56
N ILE A 46 -13.34 23.04 -0.51
CA ILE A 46 -13.63 21.63 -0.18
C ILE A 46 -14.75 21.18 -1.12
N PRO A 47 -14.50 20.35 -2.14
CA PRO A 47 -15.54 19.91 -3.06
C PRO A 47 -16.40 18.78 -2.46
N VAL A 48 -15.88 18.07 -1.44
CA VAL A 48 -16.53 16.94 -0.79
C VAL A 48 -16.21 16.98 0.71
N GLU A 49 -17.25 17.17 1.54
CA GLU A 49 -17.21 16.96 2.99
C GLU A 49 -18.17 15.83 3.31
N GLN A 50 -17.64 14.62 3.53
CA GLN A 50 -18.48 13.51 3.97
C GLN A 50 -18.64 13.58 5.49
N ARG A 51 -19.85 13.91 5.94
CA ARG A 51 -20.25 14.00 7.34
C ARG A 51 -21.31 12.93 7.61
N ASN A 52 -21.05 12.06 8.59
CA ASN A 52 -21.84 10.91 9.06
C ASN A 52 -21.55 9.54 8.43
N VAL A 53 -20.66 8.78 9.07
CA VAL A 53 -20.90 7.35 9.34
C VAL A 53 -21.44 7.30 10.77
N ARG A 54 -22.76 7.23 10.95
CA ARG A 54 -23.39 7.31 12.27
C ARG A 54 -22.97 6.12 13.15
N SER A 55 -22.48 6.45 14.34
CA SER A 55 -22.73 5.79 15.64
C SER A 55 -22.36 4.30 15.76
N ALA A 56 -21.32 4.04 16.53
CA ALA A 56 -20.96 2.75 17.07
C ALA A 56 -22.16 2.05 17.76
N THR A 57 -22.66 1.00 17.15
CA THR A 57 -22.62 -0.27 17.86
C THR A 57 -21.18 -0.73 17.73
N VAL A 58 -20.53 -1.18 18.82
CA VAL A 58 -19.55 -2.26 18.64
C VAL A 58 -20.39 -3.47 18.24
N ALA A 59 -20.85 -3.44 16.98
CA ALA A 59 -21.22 -4.65 16.32
C ALA A 59 -19.88 -5.36 16.20
N GLU A 60 -19.77 -6.55 16.76
CA GLU A 60 -19.06 -7.59 16.04
C GLU A 60 -19.58 -7.49 14.60
N VAL A 61 -18.82 -6.80 13.74
CA VAL A 61 -19.14 -6.75 12.33
C VAL A 61 -18.83 -8.16 11.90
N ARG A 62 -19.85 -9.02 11.93
CA ARG A 62 -19.88 -10.22 11.12
C ARG A 62 -19.82 -9.71 9.70
N MET A 63 -18.58 -9.59 9.24
CA MET A 63 -18.25 -9.39 7.84
C MET A 63 -19.15 -10.38 7.08
N PRO A 64 -19.88 -9.93 6.04
CA PRO A 64 -20.53 -10.85 5.13
C PRO A 64 -19.51 -11.94 4.77
N SER A 65 -19.90 -13.21 4.71
CA SER A 65 -18.95 -14.28 4.38
C SER A 65 -18.22 -14.02 3.04
N SER A 66 -18.79 -13.17 2.18
CA SER A 66 -18.16 -12.65 0.96
C SER A 66 -17.08 -11.58 1.15
N LEU A 67 -17.07 -10.86 2.27
CA LEU A 67 -16.05 -9.88 2.69
C LEU A 67 -15.12 -10.42 3.79
N GLN A 68 -15.51 -11.50 4.46
CA GLN A 68 -14.73 -12.27 5.42
C GLN A 68 -13.65 -13.06 4.64
N GLY A 69 -12.61 -12.34 4.23
CA GLY A 69 -11.54 -12.82 3.34
C GLY A 69 -10.96 -11.76 2.40
N VAL A 70 -11.60 -10.59 2.27
CA VAL A 70 -11.22 -9.57 1.27
C VAL A 70 -10.02 -8.71 1.72
N ASN A 71 -9.53 -8.83 2.95
CA ASN A 71 -8.27 -8.14 3.35
C ASN A 71 -7.55 -8.68 4.60
N THR A 72 -7.83 -9.91 5.03
CA THR A 72 -7.13 -10.54 6.18
C THR A 72 -6.08 -11.57 5.76
N GLY A 73 -5.58 -11.50 4.52
CA GLY A 73 -4.57 -12.43 4.01
C GLY A 73 -3.44 -12.64 5.01
N ASP A 74 -3.12 -13.90 5.29
CA ASP A 74 -2.04 -14.41 6.17
C ASP A 74 -0.63 -14.04 5.66
N ASN A 75 -0.44 -12.77 5.30
CA ASN A 75 0.79 -12.18 4.83
C ASN A 75 1.70 -11.88 6.02
N LYS A 76 2.12 -12.94 6.71
CA LYS A 76 2.99 -12.85 7.87
C LYS A 76 4.11 -13.86 7.77
N ILE A 77 5.29 -13.44 8.20
CA ILE A 77 6.42 -14.34 8.43
C ILE A 77 7.07 -14.03 9.77
N VAL A 78 7.72 -15.04 10.34
CA VAL A 78 8.59 -14.85 11.50
C VAL A 78 10.04 -15.02 11.06
N VAL A 79 10.85 -14.01 11.37
CA VAL A 79 12.30 -14.00 11.17
C VAL A 79 12.96 -14.12 12.53
N ARG A 80 13.70 -15.21 12.74
CA ARG A 80 14.22 -15.56 14.07
C ARG A 80 15.53 -14.87 14.42
N GLY A 81 15.71 -14.53 15.69
CA GLY A 81 16.99 -14.05 16.24
C GLY A 81 17.51 -12.74 15.61
N LYS A 82 16.64 -11.93 15.01
CA LYS A 82 17.01 -10.65 14.36
C LYS A 82 16.29 -9.48 15.03
N LYS A 83 16.82 -8.28 14.86
CA LYS A 83 16.20 -7.04 15.34
C LYS A 83 15.30 -6.44 14.27
N VAL A 84 14.13 -5.94 14.66
CA VAL A 84 13.12 -5.41 13.74
C VAL A 84 13.67 -4.36 12.76
N GLY A 85 14.50 -3.42 13.23
CA GLY A 85 15.11 -2.41 12.37
C GLY A 85 16.05 -2.99 11.31
N ALA A 86 16.77 -4.07 11.62
CA ALA A 86 17.62 -4.75 10.65
C ALA A 86 16.77 -5.50 9.61
N VAL A 87 15.71 -6.18 10.05
CA VAL A 87 14.79 -6.91 9.17
C VAL A 87 14.07 -5.95 8.22
N CYS A 88 13.49 -4.86 8.72
CA CYS A 88 12.78 -3.87 7.89
C CYS A 88 13.71 -3.18 6.90
N ASN A 89 14.94 -2.83 7.31
CA ASN A 89 15.93 -2.25 6.39
C ASN A 89 16.37 -3.23 5.30
N SER A 90 16.62 -4.49 5.64
CA SER A 90 16.95 -5.54 4.66
C SER A 90 15.79 -5.79 3.69
N ALA A 91 14.56 -5.82 4.20
CA ALA A 91 13.37 -6.00 3.37
C ALA A 91 13.17 -4.84 2.38
N ARG A 92 13.29 -3.60 2.87
CA ARG A 92 13.21 -2.40 2.02
C ARG A 92 14.29 -2.41 0.94
N ARG A 93 15.54 -2.74 1.30
CA ARG A 93 16.66 -2.81 0.34
C ARG A 93 16.44 -3.90 -0.70
N TYR A 94 15.96 -5.07 -0.29
CA TYR A 94 15.62 -6.17 -1.19
C TYR A 94 14.56 -5.74 -2.21
N LEU A 95 13.43 -5.20 -1.74
CA LEU A 95 12.33 -4.77 -2.60
C LEU A 95 12.76 -3.64 -3.54
N ALA A 96 13.53 -2.66 -3.05
CA ALA A 96 14.03 -1.58 -3.90
C ALA A 96 14.93 -2.12 -5.02
N ASN A 97 15.84 -3.05 -4.70
CA ASN A 97 16.72 -3.67 -5.69
C ASN A 97 15.95 -4.58 -6.67
N TYR A 98 14.89 -5.24 -6.20
CA TYR A 98 14.02 -6.04 -7.04
C TYR A 98 13.30 -5.19 -8.09
N TYR A 99 12.85 -3.98 -7.72
CA TYR A 99 12.12 -3.09 -8.62
C TYR A 99 12.99 -2.19 -9.49
N LYS A 100 14.16 -1.75 -9.00
CA LYS A 100 15.05 -0.80 -9.70
C LYS A 100 15.39 -1.15 -11.16
N PRO A 101 15.60 -2.42 -11.57
CA PRO A 101 15.90 -2.76 -12.96
C PRO A 101 14.64 -2.91 -13.84
N LYS A 102 13.44 -2.88 -13.26
CA LYS A 102 12.17 -3.10 -13.97
C LYS A 102 11.71 -1.86 -14.74
N GLY A 103 10.62 -1.99 -15.48
CA GLY A 103 10.08 -0.97 -16.37
C GLY A 103 10.20 -1.40 -17.83
N THR A 104 10.23 -0.44 -18.75
CA THR A 104 10.37 -0.71 -20.18
C THR A 104 11.83 -0.50 -20.59
N PRO A 105 12.58 -1.58 -20.92
CA PRO A 105 13.97 -1.45 -21.34
C PRO A 105 14.06 -0.43 -22.50
N ILE A 106 15.03 0.48 -22.43
CA ILE A 106 15.30 1.60 -23.36
C ILE A 106 14.54 2.90 -23.05
N LEU A 107 13.29 2.86 -22.59
CA LEU A 107 12.49 4.08 -22.42
C LEU A 107 12.51 4.65 -20.99
N TRP A 108 12.26 3.81 -19.98
CA TRP A 108 12.30 4.23 -18.56
C TRP A 108 12.52 3.04 -17.64
N ARG A 109 13.13 3.34 -16.49
CA ARG A 109 13.17 2.41 -15.36
C ARG A 109 12.02 2.69 -14.41
N ALA A 110 11.65 1.68 -13.63
CA ALA A 110 10.69 1.80 -12.56
C ALA A 110 11.11 2.92 -11.60
N ARG A 111 10.16 3.76 -11.19
CA ARG A 111 10.38 4.75 -10.14
C ARG A 111 9.96 4.14 -8.82
N VAL A 112 10.92 4.02 -7.90
CA VAL A 112 10.72 3.47 -6.56
C VAL A 112 10.79 4.61 -5.56
N ASP A 113 9.67 4.93 -4.93
CA ASP A 113 9.57 5.89 -3.83
C ASP A 113 9.50 5.12 -2.50
N THR A 114 10.40 5.48 -1.57
CA THR A 114 10.45 4.93 -0.19
C THR A 114 10.46 6.03 0.86
N SER A 115 9.88 7.20 0.54
CA SER A 115 9.90 8.41 1.38
C SER A 115 9.31 8.18 2.77
N TYR A 116 8.27 7.35 2.90
CA TYR A 116 7.74 6.94 4.20
C TYR A 116 8.45 5.69 4.72
N THR A 117 9.42 5.89 5.60
CA THR A 117 10.17 4.84 6.29
C THR A 117 10.35 5.22 7.76
N THR A 118 10.02 4.30 8.67
CA THR A 118 10.33 4.39 10.10
C THR A 118 11.26 3.24 10.49
N TYR A 119 11.54 3.10 11.79
CA TYR A 119 12.35 2.00 12.31
C TYR A 119 11.74 0.61 12.08
N ASP A 120 10.42 0.49 12.18
CA ASP A 120 9.68 -0.77 12.18
C ASP A 120 8.69 -0.91 11.01
N GLU A 121 8.44 0.13 10.22
CA GLU A 121 7.56 0.05 9.05
C GLU A 121 8.07 0.89 7.88
N PHE A 122 7.63 0.56 6.67
CA PHE A 122 7.85 1.39 5.49
C PHE A 122 6.74 1.23 4.46
N LEU A 123 6.57 2.26 3.64
CA LEU A 123 5.75 2.24 2.43
C LEU A 123 6.67 2.37 1.22
N MET A 124 6.44 1.52 0.23
CA MET A 124 7.08 1.59 -1.08
C MET A 124 6.01 1.80 -2.14
N GLU A 125 6.19 2.83 -2.95
CA GLU A 125 5.37 3.10 -4.13
C GLU A 125 6.23 2.90 -5.37
N VAL A 126 5.80 2.02 -6.27
CA VAL A 126 6.53 1.71 -7.50
C VAL A 126 5.65 2.03 -8.69
N THR A 127 6.09 2.97 -9.51
CA THR A 127 5.41 3.37 -10.76
C THR A 127 6.34 3.15 -11.96
N HIS A 128 5.84 3.44 -13.17
CA HIS A 128 6.60 3.21 -14.41
C HIS A 128 6.94 1.73 -14.62
N LEU A 129 6.11 0.84 -14.07
CA LEU A 129 6.14 -0.59 -14.32
C LEU A 129 5.27 -0.92 -15.52
N SER A 130 5.61 -2.01 -16.20
CA SER A 130 4.88 -2.54 -17.34
C SER A 130 5.19 -4.04 -17.46
N TYR A 131 4.22 -4.85 -17.85
CA TYR A 131 4.40 -6.29 -18.10
C TYR A 131 4.81 -7.12 -16.86
N GLU A 132 4.48 -6.65 -15.66
CA GLU A 132 4.76 -7.34 -14.40
C GLU A 132 3.56 -8.17 -13.95
N ILE A 133 2.39 -7.52 -13.86
CA ILE A 133 1.08 -8.11 -13.56
C ILE A 133 0.17 -8.03 -14.79
N CYS A 134 0.25 -6.95 -15.57
CA CYS A 134 -0.57 -6.71 -16.75
C CYS A 134 0.20 -7.07 -18.03
N PRO A 135 -0.05 -8.23 -18.66
CA PRO A 135 0.71 -8.68 -19.83
C PRO A 135 0.37 -7.90 -21.12
N ASP A 136 -0.71 -7.13 -21.11
CA ASP A 136 -1.26 -6.38 -22.24
C ASP A 136 -0.71 -4.95 -22.37
N GLY A 137 0.38 -4.64 -21.65
CA GLY A 137 1.12 -3.39 -21.83
C GLY A 137 0.53 -2.19 -21.10
N PHE A 138 -0.41 -2.40 -20.18
CA PHE A 138 -0.79 -1.35 -19.23
C PHE A 138 0.38 -0.99 -18.33
N PHE A 139 0.38 0.27 -17.90
CA PHE A 139 1.29 0.72 -16.86
C PHE A 139 0.77 0.25 -15.51
N GLU A 140 1.70 -0.11 -14.64
CA GLU A 140 1.38 -0.64 -13.33
C GLU A 140 1.91 0.27 -12.23
N TYR A 141 1.15 0.31 -11.14
CA TYR A 141 1.49 1.00 -9.91
C TYR A 141 1.31 0.04 -8.75
N HIS A 142 2.42 -0.34 -8.12
CA HIS A 142 2.44 -1.17 -6.92
C HIS A 142 2.61 -0.31 -5.68
N ARG A 143 1.77 -0.54 -4.68
CA ARG A 143 1.87 0.04 -3.34
C ARG A 143 2.08 -1.07 -2.34
N ILE A 144 3.24 -1.07 -1.69
CA ILE A 144 3.68 -2.11 -0.77
C ILE A 144 3.91 -1.51 0.60
N TYR A 145 3.06 -1.87 1.56
CA TYR A 145 3.24 -1.48 2.95
C TYR A 145 3.76 -2.68 3.75
N VAL A 146 4.81 -2.48 4.54
CA VAL A 146 5.43 -3.53 5.34
C VAL A 146 5.58 -3.05 6.77
N LYS A 147 5.26 -3.91 7.74
CA LYS A 147 5.40 -3.66 9.17
C LYS A 147 6.10 -4.82 9.86
N GLY A 148 7.11 -4.51 10.65
CA GLY A 148 7.75 -5.43 11.57
C GLY A 148 7.25 -5.23 13.01
N LEU A 149 7.18 -6.31 13.77
CA LEU A 149 6.86 -6.31 15.19
C LEU A 149 7.86 -7.22 15.90
N GLN A 150 8.63 -6.67 16.84
CA GLN A 150 9.54 -7.45 17.68
C GLN A 150 8.71 -8.32 18.66
N LYS A 151 8.92 -9.64 18.63
CA LYS A 151 8.32 -10.63 19.53
C LYS A 151 9.43 -11.44 20.20
N GLY A 152 9.87 -10.98 21.38
CA GLY A 152 11.07 -11.53 22.02
C GLY A 152 12.30 -11.34 21.13
N ASP A 153 13.02 -12.42 20.87
CA ASP A 153 14.19 -12.41 19.98
C ASP A 153 13.84 -12.50 18.48
N ASP A 154 12.57 -12.72 18.16
CA ASP A 154 12.08 -12.88 16.80
C ASP A 154 11.34 -11.64 16.29
N VAL A 155 11.18 -11.53 14.98
CA VAL A 155 10.45 -10.44 14.31
C VAL A 155 9.30 -11.03 13.50
N GLU A 156 8.08 -10.63 13.80
CA GLU A 156 6.92 -10.85 12.93
C GLU A 156 6.89 -9.73 11.88
N LEU A 157 7.02 -10.08 10.61
CA LEU A 157 6.88 -9.16 9.48
C LEU A 157 5.53 -9.40 8.81
N SER A 158 4.75 -8.35 8.61
CA SER A 158 3.49 -8.37 7.86
C SER A 158 3.50 -7.38 6.71
N TRP A 159 2.69 -7.64 5.69
CA TRP A 159 2.61 -6.76 4.53
C TRP A 159 1.21 -6.64 3.91
N GLU A 160 0.98 -5.49 3.28
CA GLU A 160 -0.15 -5.22 2.39
C GLU A 160 0.42 -4.88 1.00
N PHE A 161 -0.10 -5.51 -0.05
CA PHE A 161 0.26 -5.21 -1.43
C PHE A 161 -0.99 -4.81 -2.20
N GLN A 162 -0.92 -3.69 -2.91
CA GLN A 162 -1.99 -3.18 -3.74
C GLN A 162 -1.43 -2.89 -5.14
N GLY A 163 -2.15 -3.31 -6.17
CA GLY A 163 -1.83 -3.01 -7.56
C GLY A 163 -2.91 -2.12 -8.17
N LYS A 164 -2.49 -1.13 -8.94
CA LYS A 164 -3.33 -0.35 -9.87
C LYS A 164 -2.74 -0.44 -11.28
N TYR A 165 -3.57 -0.24 -12.29
CA TYR A 165 -3.15 -0.21 -13.69
C TYR A 165 -3.68 1.04 -14.39
N GLY A 166 -3.01 1.50 -15.44
CA GLY A 166 -3.45 2.66 -16.20
C GLY A 166 -3.03 2.57 -17.66
N SER A 167 -3.84 3.16 -18.53
CA SER A 167 -3.57 3.25 -19.97
C SER A 167 -2.63 4.40 -20.28
N GLY A 168 -1.66 4.15 -21.17
CA GLY A 168 -0.80 5.15 -21.77
C GLY A 168 -0.20 4.58 -23.04
N ILE A 169 -0.01 5.43 -24.06
CA ILE A 169 0.52 4.96 -25.36
C ILE A 169 2.04 4.80 -25.27
N ILE A 170 2.73 5.84 -24.80
CA ILE A 170 4.19 5.89 -24.71
C ILE A 170 4.64 6.28 -23.30
N PHE A 171 3.82 6.93 -22.48
CA PHE A 171 4.26 7.38 -21.16
C PHE A 171 3.30 6.87 -20.09
N PRO A 172 3.82 6.57 -18.89
CA PRO A 172 2.98 6.21 -17.76
C PRO A 172 1.97 7.33 -17.47
N PRO A 173 0.73 6.97 -17.13
CA PRO A 173 -0.29 7.93 -16.81
C PRO A 173 0.03 8.65 -15.48
N ARG A 174 -0.68 9.75 -15.18
CA ARG A 174 -0.46 10.44 -13.91
C ARG A 174 -0.93 9.55 -12.75
N LYS A 175 -0.43 9.77 -11.55
CA LYS A 175 -0.75 8.96 -10.36
C LYS A 175 -2.27 8.78 -10.14
N ASN A 176 -3.06 9.79 -10.48
CA ASN A 176 -4.52 9.80 -10.31
C ASN A 176 -5.29 9.15 -11.48
N ASP A 177 -4.61 8.78 -12.56
CA ASP A 177 -5.21 8.16 -13.74
C ASP A 177 -5.08 6.62 -13.70
N TYR A 178 -4.43 6.08 -12.66
CA TYR A 178 -4.34 4.66 -12.38
C TYR A 178 -5.62 4.17 -11.70
N LYS A 179 -6.21 3.10 -12.24
CA LYS A 179 -7.41 2.45 -11.73
C LYS A 179 -7.06 1.21 -10.93
N ASP A 180 -7.91 0.86 -9.96
CA ASP A 180 -7.78 -0.40 -9.23
C ASP A 180 -7.73 -1.59 -10.20
N MET A 181 -6.85 -2.56 -9.92
CA MET A 181 -6.74 -3.79 -10.72
C MET A 181 -8.10 -4.47 -10.89
N ASP A 182 -8.55 -4.55 -12.13
CA ASP A 182 -9.82 -5.19 -12.50
C ASP A 182 -9.80 -6.69 -12.14
N LEU A 183 -10.98 -7.31 -12.03
CA LEU A 183 -11.17 -8.74 -11.77
C LEU A 183 -10.31 -9.61 -12.70
N ARG A 184 -10.06 -9.15 -13.93
CA ARG A 184 -9.21 -9.83 -14.92
C ARG A 184 -7.77 -10.04 -14.46
N TYR A 185 -7.18 -9.10 -13.72
CA TYR A 185 -5.77 -9.16 -13.28
C TYR A 185 -5.62 -9.62 -11.84
N LYS A 186 -6.73 -9.87 -11.12
CA LYS A 186 -6.71 -10.21 -9.70
C LYS A 186 -5.89 -11.47 -9.40
N SER A 187 -6.03 -12.53 -10.19
CA SER A 187 -5.23 -13.74 -10.02
C SER A 187 -3.74 -13.50 -10.27
N SER A 188 -3.41 -12.72 -11.31
CA SER A 188 -2.02 -12.33 -11.61
C SER A 188 -1.40 -11.50 -10.50
N LEU A 189 -2.19 -10.60 -9.88
CA LEU A 189 -1.79 -9.79 -8.74
C LEU A 189 -1.47 -10.66 -7.52
N GLU A 190 -2.35 -11.61 -7.18
CA GLU A 190 -2.16 -12.54 -6.07
C GLU A 190 -0.92 -13.44 -6.27
N ASP A 191 -0.77 -14.00 -7.48
CA ASP A 191 0.39 -14.83 -7.82
C ASP A 191 1.69 -14.02 -7.77
N TYR A 192 1.69 -12.80 -8.30
CA TYR A 192 2.84 -11.91 -8.29
C TYR A 192 3.29 -11.61 -6.86
N GLN A 193 2.35 -11.17 -6.01
CA GLN A 193 2.61 -10.91 -4.60
C GLN A 193 3.16 -12.14 -3.90
N ARG A 194 2.55 -13.32 -4.09
CA ARG A 194 3.00 -14.57 -3.46
C ARG A 194 4.45 -14.89 -3.83
N HIS A 195 4.82 -14.77 -5.11
CA HIS A 195 6.18 -15.03 -5.56
C HIS A 195 7.19 -14.01 -5.03
N LEU A 196 6.84 -12.71 -5.05
CA LEU A 196 7.68 -11.65 -4.52
C LEU A 196 8.00 -11.86 -3.05
N PHE A 197 6.97 -12.07 -2.23
CA PHE A 197 7.14 -12.21 -0.79
C PHE A 197 7.73 -13.56 -0.38
N LYS A 198 7.57 -14.62 -1.18
CA LYS A 198 8.35 -15.85 -1.02
C LYS A 198 9.84 -15.58 -1.15
N LYS A 199 10.28 -14.92 -2.23
CA LYS A 199 11.70 -14.60 -2.43
C LYS A 199 12.26 -13.65 -1.37
N LEU A 200 11.46 -12.67 -0.93
CA LEU A 200 11.84 -11.80 0.19
C LEU A 200 12.03 -12.62 1.48
N THR A 201 11.11 -13.54 1.76
CA THR A 201 11.19 -14.41 2.94
C THR A 201 12.46 -15.25 2.94
N ASP A 202 12.76 -15.87 1.80
CA ASP A 202 13.97 -16.68 1.64
C ASP A 202 15.24 -15.84 1.84
N TYR A 203 15.26 -14.61 1.31
CA TYR A 203 16.36 -13.66 1.50
C TYR A 203 16.53 -13.22 2.96
N LEU A 204 15.45 -12.96 3.69
CA LEU A 204 15.51 -12.50 5.09
C LEU A 204 15.92 -13.60 6.07
N ARG A 205 15.81 -14.87 5.68
CA ARG A 205 16.21 -16.03 6.51
C ARG A 205 17.70 -16.38 6.41
N GLN A 206 18.38 -15.92 5.36
CA GLN A 206 19.83 -15.97 5.23
C GLN A 206 20.50 -15.03 6.22
#